data_AF-A0A9Q5JG45-F1
#
_entry.id   AF-A0A9Q5JG45-F1
#
_cell.length_a   1.000
_cell.length_b   1.000
_cell.length_c   1.000
_cell.angle_alpha   90.00
_cell.angle_beta   90.00
_cell.angle_gamma   90.00
#
_symmetry.space_group_name_H-M   'P 1'
#
loop_
_entity.id
_entity.type
_entity.pdbx_description
1 polymer ?
#
loop_
_entity_poly.entity_id
_entity_poly.type
_entity_poly.pdbx_seq_one_letter_code
_entity_poly.pdbx_strand_id
1 'polypeptide(L)' 'MAQPQTEANKKWQEKNKERTRYLNERSRTRGFIRNKATIEDLKELQELINEQLDKNVKAD' A
#
# COMPACT_ATOMS: atom_id res chain seq x y z
N MET A 1 3.92 -22.92 5.89
CA MET A 1 2.61 -23.24 6.51
C MET A 1 1.57 -22.32 5.89
N ALA A 2 0.79 -22.80 4.91
CA ALA A 2 -0.30 -22.02 4.34
C ALA A 2 -1.50 -22.09 5.30
N GLN A 3 -1.90 -20.97 5.88
CA GLN A 3 -3.09 -20.90 6.70
C GLN A 3 -4.29 -21.26 5.81
N PRO A 4 -5.14 -22.23 6.17
CA PRO A 4 -6.33 -22.53 5.38
C PRO A 4 -7.19 -21.27 5.42
N GLN A 5 -7.26 -20.59 4.28
CA GLN A 5 -8.13 -19.43 4.10
C GLN A 5 -9.55 -19.91 4.36
N THR A 6 -10.04 -19.72 5.59
CA THR A 6 -11.40 -20.08 5.96
C THR A 6 -12.34 -19.41 4.97
N GLU A 7 -13.39 -20.10 4.57
CA GLU A 7 -14.38 -19.57 3.63
C GLU A 7 -14.95 -18.21 4.11
N ALA A 8 -14.97 -18.00 5.43
CA ALA A 8 -15.26 -16.73 6.08
C ALA A 8 -14.29 -15.60 5.69
N ASN A 9 -12.98 -15.85 5.67
CA ASN A 9 -11.99 -14.88 5.22
C ASN A 9 -12.12 -14.57 3.73
N LYS A 10 -12.45 -15.58 2.89
CA LYS A 10 -12.76 -15.34 1.47
C LYS A 10 -13.98 -14.45 1.30
N LYS A 11 -15.10 -14.77 1.97
CA LYS A 11 -16.33 -13.97 1.92
C LYS A 11 -16.14 -12.54 2.45
N TRP A 12 -15.32 -12.37 3.49
CA TRP A 12 -14.98 -11.04 4.00
C TRP A 12 -14.12 -10.25 3.00
N GLN A 13 -13.09 -10.88 2.41
CA GLN A 13 -12.26 -10.25 1.37
C GLN A 13 -13.09 -9.87 0.15
N GLU A 14 -14.09 -10.68 -0.22
CA GLU A 14 -14.96 -10.39 -1.35
C GLU A 14 -15.92 -9.23 -1.11
N LYS A 15 -16.42 -9.07 0.12
CA LYS A 15 -17.21 -7.89 0.51
C LYS A 15 -16.35 -6.65 0.72
N ASN A 16 -15.06 -6.82 0.98
CA ASN A 16 -14.11 -5.75 1.29
C ASN A 16 -12.97 -5.71 0.25
N LYS A 17 -13.29 -5.89 -1.03
CA LYS A 17 -12.29 -5.98 -2.11
C LYS A 17 -11.39 -4.73 -2.14
N GLU A 18 -11.99 -3.54 -2.04
CA GLU A 18 -11.26 -2.27 -2.06
C GLU A 18 -10.35 -2.10 -0.83
N ARG A 19 -10.87 -2.36 0.37
CA ARG A 19 -10.07 -2.32 1.61
C ARG A 19 -8.91 -3.32 1.57
N THR A 20 -9.16 -4.52 1.07
CA THR A 20 -8.15 -5.57 0.94
C THR A 20 -7.08 -5.17 -0.08
N ARG A 21 -7.49 -4.60 -1.21
CA ARG A 21 -6.58 -4.06 -2.23
C ARG A 21 -5.68 -2.97 -1.64
N TYR A 22 -6.26 -2.00 -0.94
CA TYR A 22 -5.52 -0.94 -0.25
C TYR A 22 -4.47 -1.50 0.72
N LEU A 23 -4.85 -2.47 1.57
CA LEU A 23 -3.91 -3.07 2.53
C LEU A 23 -2.78 -3.83 1.83
N ASN A 24 -3.09 -4.55 0.76
CA ASN A 24 -2.11 -5.28 -0.03
C ASN A 24 -1.12 -4.32 -0.71
N GLU A 25 -1.62 -3.27 -1.36
CA GLU A 25 -0.80 -2.22 -1.98
C GLU A 25 0.10 -1.57 -0.93
N ARG A 26 -0.46 -1.13 0.20
CA ARG A 26 0.30 -0.53 1.30
C ARG A 26 1.41 -1.45 1.83
N SER A 27 1.12 -2.73 2.03
CA SER A 27 2.10 -3.70 2.53
C SER A 27 3.21 -3.94 1.51
N ARG A 28 2.86 -4.04 0.22
CA ARG A 28 3.83 -4.22 -0.87
C ARG A 28 4.75 -3.02 -0.99
N THR A 29 4.20 -1.81 -0.99
CA THR A 29 4.99 -0.57 -1.05
C THR A 29 5.93 -0.43 0.14
N ARG A 30 5.46 -0.74 1.36
CA ARG A 30 6.33 -0.78 2.55
C ARG A 30 7.48 -1.78 2.41
N GLY A 31 7.21 -2.98 1.91
CA GLY A 31 8.22 -4.00 1.69
C GLY A 31 9.24 -3.60 0.63
N PHE A 32 8.79 -2.92 -0.44
CA PHE A 32 9.64 -2.41 -1.51
C PHE A 32 10.60 -1.34 -0.98
N ILE A 33 10.07 -0.29 -0.33
CA ILE A 33 10.86 0.81 0.25
C ILE A 33 11.93 0.29 1.23
N ARG A 34 11.59 -0.71 2.05
CA ARG A 34 12.49 -1.21 3.09
C ARG A 34 13.59 -2.12 2.60
N ASN A 35 13.29 -2.98 1.61
CA ASN A 35 14.15 -4.13 1.30
C ASN A 35 14.62 -4.20 -0.15
N LYS A 36 14.03 -3.42 -1.07
CA LYS A 36 14.27 -3.57 -2.52
C LYS A 36 14.60 -2.26 -3.23
N ALA A 37 14.08 -1.13 -2.75
CA ALA A 37 14.26 0.16 -3.39
C ALA A 37 15.73 0.58 -3.41
N THR A 38 16.16 1.14 -4.53
CA THR A 38 17.46 1.82 -4.66
C THR A 38 17.39 3.24 -4.12
N ILE A 39 18.53 3.92 -4.02
CA ILE A 39 18.59 5.31 -3.57
C ILE A 39 17.80 6.23 -4.51
N GLU A 40 17.84 5.98 -5.82
CA GLU A 40 17.10 6.75 -6.83
C GLU A 40 15.59 6.56 -6.64
N ASP A 41 15.14 5.30 -6.49
CA ASP A 41 13.73 5.00 -6.22
C ASP A 41 13.22 5.71 -4.94
N LEU A 42 14.03 5.73 -3.88
CA LEU A 42 13.66 6.39 -2.62
C LEU A 42 13.51 7.90 -2.78
N LYS A 43 14.38 8.54 -3.58
CA LYS A 43 14.29 9.98 -3.87
C LYS A 43 13.05 10.31 -4.68
N GLU A 44 12.79 9.57 -5.76
CA GLU A 44 11.60 9.76 -6.59
C GLU A 44 10.32 9.57 -5.76
N LEU A 45 10.25 8.49 -4.96
CA LEU A 45 9.10 8.24 -4.09
C LEU A 45 8.89 9.34 -3.06
N GLN A 46 9.97 9.92 -2.53
CA GLN A 46 9.88 11.04 -1.59
C GLN A 46 9.33 12.30 -2.26
N GLU A 47 9.75 12.61 -3.49
CA GLU A 47 9.21 13.73 -4.27
C GLU A 47 7.71 13.55 -4.54
N LEU A 48 7.29 12.35 -4.97
CA LEU A 48 5.88 12.03 -5.20
C LEU A 48 5.02 12.16 -3.93
N ILE A 49 5.54 11.72 -2.78
CA ILE A 49 4.86 11.84 -1.49
C ILE A 49 4.71 13.32 -1.11
N ASN A 50 5.77 14.11 -1.24
CA ASN A 50 5.74 15.53 -0.91
C ASN A 50 4.73 16.27 -1.80
N GLU A 51 4.74 16.02 -3.11
CA GLU A 51 3.80 16.64 -4.05
C GLU A 51 2.34 16.33 -3.67
N GLN A 52 2.05 15.09 -3.26
CA GLN A 52 0.71 14.73 -2.81
C GLN A 52 0.33 15.41 -1.49
N LEU A 53 1.22 15.44 -0.51
CA LEU A 53 0.94 16.11 0.76
C LEU A 53 0.66 17.61 0.54
N ASP A 54 1.46 18.27 -0.29
CA ASP A 54 1.26 19.68 -0.66
C ASP A 54 -0.10 19.91 -1.34
N LYS A 55 -0.51 19.02 -2.25
CA LYS A 55 -1.82 19.08 -2.91
C LYS A 55 -2.96 18.94 -1.92
N ASN A 56 -2.84 18.03 -0.95
CA ASN A 56 -3.87 17.83 0.06
C ASN A 56 -3.93 19.01 1.04
N VAL A 57 -2.79 19.60 1.43
CA VAL A 57 -2.74 20.79 2.31
C VAL A 57 -3.34 22.03 1.64
N LYS A 58 -3.26 22.17 0.31
CA LYS A 58 -3.88 23.29 -0.44
C LYS A 58 -5.39 23.11 -0.67
N ALA A 59 -5.93 21.94 -0.34
CA ALA A 59 -7.35 21.65 -0.48
C ALA A 59 -8.16 21.93 0.80
N ASP A 60 -7.47 22.23 1.91
CA ASP A 60 -8.01 22.66 3.21
C ASP A 60 -7.87 24.18 3.42
#